data_AF-A0A3S4YIH9-F1
#
_entry.id   AF-A0A3S4YIH9-F1
#
_cell.length_a   1.000
_cell.length_b   1.000
_cell.length_c   1.000
_cell.angle_alpha   90.00
_cell.angle_beta   90.00
_cell.angle_gamma   90.00
#
_symmetry.space_group_name_H-M   'P 1'
#
loop_
_entity.id
_entity.type
_entity.pdbx_description
1 polymer ?
#
loop_
_entity_poly.entity_id
_entity_poly.type
_entity_poly.pdbx_seq_one_letter_code
_entity_poly.pdbx_strand_id
1 'polypeptide(L)'
;MFIPVYLLIQWLNKIGMPTFFRMAASAGLLTFLAIWLGGDHSMIRRPGESISAPLVVAAGLIMFLPTSRLVGAVQDAINGFPVTAAGRFVSTGMSFLGLVIGIASAVNAISLFGGPILDIEQTRFDLPSPLTFSVFMLAATVTFAITLHTKLVKLGWLVLITCSALVTYHLYTYLVGVDSGRANTALAALIIGMLSTYVAYRLHAPQAVFSIPALTFLLPGLSFFRGMYLLTVETNVVWGIQSMISAVSIVIAMAAGVTLGNYLMQYLLQRFAVPRNVPAEAAE
;
A
#
# COMPACT_ATOMS: atom_id res chain seq x y z
N MET A 1 19.91 -7.45 -2.77
CA MET A 1 18.88 -8.14 -1.97
C MET A 1 17.54 -8.33 -2.71
N PHE A 2 16.96 -7.31 -3.34
CA PHE A 2 15.65 -7.43 -4.00
C PHE A 2 15.62 -8.28 -5.27
N ILE A 3 16.71 -8.29 -6.05
CA ILE A 3 16.85 -9.08 -7.28
C ILE A 3 16.65 -10.59 -7.03
N PRO A 4 17.37 -11.25 -6.10
CA PRO A 4 17.17 -12.69 -5.88
C PRO A 4 15.76 -13.03 -5.39
N VAL A 5 15.14 -12.16 -4.58
CA VAL A 5 13.75 -12.36 -4.15
C VAL A 5 12.78 -12.23 -5.31
N TYR A 6 13.00 -11.27 -6.21
CA TYR A 6 12.21 -11.11 -7.44
C TYR A 6 12.33 -12.34 -8.36
N LEU A 7 13.55 -12.86 -8.56
CA LEU A 7 13.78 -14.07 -9.34
C LEU A 7 13.11 -15.30 -8.71
N LEU A 8 13.16 -15.43 -7.38
CA LEU A 8 12.45 -16.49 -6.67
C LEU A 8 10.93 -16.40 -6.91
N ILE A 9 10.35 -15.22 -6.82
CA ILE A 9 8.91 -15.01 -7.08
C ILE A 9 8.56 -15.41 -8.51
N GLN A 10 9.35 -14.99 -9.51
CA GLN A 10 9.12 -15.38 -10.90
C GLN A 10 9.21 -16.90 -11.09
N TRP A 11 10.20 -17.54 -10.47
CA TRP A 11 10.39 -18.98 -10.58
C TRP A 11 9.23 -19.75 -9.94
N LEU A 12 8.83 -19.38 -8.72
CA LEU A 12 7.67 -19.99 -8.06
C LEU A 12 6.36 -19.74 -8.82
N ASN A 13 6.22 -18.58 -9.47
CA ASN A 13 5.10 -18.29 -10.37
C ASN A 13 5.07 -19.24 -11.57
N LYS A 14 6.22 -19.51 -12.19
CA LYS A 14 6.30 -20.44 -13.34
C LYS A 14 5.91 -21.87 -12.98
N ILE A 15 6.17 -22.30 -11.76
CA ILE A 15 5.84 -23.66 -11.28
C ILE A 15 4.38 -23.75 -10.78
N GLY A 16 3.63 -22.64 -10.76
CA GLY A 16 2.23 -22.65 -10.33
C GLY A 16 2.04 -22.77 -8.82
N MET A 17 3.06 -22.40 -8.02
CA MET A 17 2.96 -22.47 -6.56
C MET A 17 1.85 -21.55 -6.03
N PRO A 18 1.01 -22.02 -5.09
CA PRO A 18 0.00 -21.19 -4.45
C PRO A 18 0.58 -19.94 -3.78
N THR A 19 -0.21 -18.86 -3.70
CA THR A 19 0.22 -17.57 -3.13
C THR A 19 0.80 -17.70 -1.74
N PHE A 20 0.20 -18.52 -0.87
CA PHE A 20 0.70 -18.77 0.48
C PHE A 20 2.19 -19.16 0.50
N PHE A 21 2.57 -20.20 -0.27
CA PHE A 21 3.96 -20.67 -0.34
C PHE A 21 4.89 -19.66 -0.99
N ARG A 22 4.41 -18.93 -2.00
CA ARG A 22 5.18 -17.85 -2.64
C ARG A 22 5.54 -16.76 -1.64
N MET A 23 4.55 -16.29 -0.88
CA MET A 23 4.76 -15.24 0.13
C MET A 23 5.66 -15.72 1.26
N ALA A 24 5.50 -16.97 1.70
CA ALA A 24 6.35 -17.57 2.73
C ALA A 24 7.81 -17.68 2.28
N ALA A 25 8.06 -18.23 1.09
CA ALA A 25 9.40 -18.37 0.56
C ALA A 25 10.06 -17.01 0.28
N SER A 26 9.33 -16.04 -0.31
CA SER A 26 9.87 -14.71 -0.61
C SER A 26 10.16 -13.90 0.65
N ALA A 27 9.27 -13.93 1.64
CA ALA A 27 9.47 -13.26 2.91
C ALA A 27 10.60 -13.91 3.71
N GLY A 28 10.65 -15.25 3.76
CA GLY A 28 11.73 -15.97 4.41
C GLY A 28 13.09 -15.67 3.78
N LEU A 29 13.20 -15.72 2.46
CA LEU A 29 14.45 -15.38 1.76
C LEU A 29 14.84 -13.91 1.99
N LEU A 30 13.88 -12.98 1.92
CA LEU A 30 14.13 -11.57 2.21
C LEU A 30 14.67 -11.42 3.64
N THR A 31 13.95 -11.90 4.65
CA THR A 31 14.36 -11.80 6.05
C THR A 31 15.72 -12.43 6.29
N PHE A 32 15.96 -13.61 5.73
CA PHE A 32 17.25 -14.29 5.82
C PHE A 32 18.39 -13.45 5.25
N LEU A 33 18.24 -12.97 4.01
CA LEU A 33 19.24 -12.12 3.37
C LEU A 33 19.46 -10.80 4.12
N ALA A 34 18.43 -10.26 4.76
CA ALA A 34 18.51 -8.97 5.44
C ALA A 34 19.42 -9.08 6.67
N ILE A 35 19.19 -10.13 7.45
CA ILE A 35 19.94 -10.42 8.67
C ILE A 35 21.36 -10.84 8.30
N TRP A 36 21.51 -11.70 7.28
CA TRP A 36 22.82 -12.17 6.85
C TRP A 36 23.70 -11.04 6.28
N LEU A 37 23.13 -10.15 5.45
CA LEU A 37 23.85 -9.01 4.88
C LEU A 37 24.00 -7.83 5.85
N GLY A 38 23.17 -7.76 6.88
CA GLY A 38 23.21 -6.70 7.90
C GLY A 38 24.01 -7.05 9.15
N GLY A 39 24.47 -8.30 9.30
CA GLY A 39 25.33 -8.71 10.42
C GLY A 39 26.77 -8.20 10.29
N ASP A 40 27.51 -8.21 11.41
CA ASP A 40 28.87 -7.66 11.54
C ASP A 40 29.92 -8.29 10.59
N HIS A 41 29.62 -9.44 9.99
CA HIS A 41 30.50 -10.16 9.05
C HIS A 41 30.26 -9.83 7.56
N SER A 42 29.41 -8.85 7.24
CA SER A 42 29.05 -8.52 5.86
C SER A 42 30.17 -7.76 5.12
N MET A 43 30.62 -8.31 3.98
CA MET A 43 31.62 -7.72 3.08
C MET A 43 31.19 -6.39 2.41
N ILE A 44 29.94 -5.95 2.60
CA ILE A 44 29.34 -4.77 1.96
C ILE A 44 29.34 -3.54 2.90
N ARG A 45 29.79 -3.70 4.14
CA ARG A 45 29.84 -2.59 5.11
C ARG A 45 30.85 -1.52 4.66
N ARG A 46 30.36 -0.32 4.33
CA ARG A 46 31.22 0.87 4.31
C ARG A 46 31.56 1.22 5.77
N PRO A 47 32.84 1.50 6.10
CA PRO A 47 33.19 1.94 7.45
C PRO A 47 32.40 3.21 7.80
N GLY A 48 31.52 3.14 8.80
CA GLY A 48 30.77 4.30 9.32
C GLY A 48 29.25 4.31 9.10
N GLU A 49 28.66 3.38 8.33
CA GLU A 49 27.21 3.36 8.08
C GLU A 49 26.61 2.01 8.49
N SER A 50 25.85 2.00 9.59
CA SER A 50 25.14 0.80 10.07
C SER A 50 23.88 0.58 9.25
N ILE A 51 23.88 -0.45 8.39
CA ILE A 51 22.65 -0.90 7.73
C ILE A 51 21.84 -1.68 8.76
N SER A 52 20.74 -1.09 9.25
CA SER A 52 19.83 -1.83 10.11
C SER A 52 19.10 -2.90 9.28
N ALA A 53 19.51 -4.16 9.43
CA ALA A 53 18.77 -5.33 8.94
C ALA A 53 17.24 -5.23 9.20
N PRO A 54 16.79 -4.73 10.37
CA PRO A 54 15.38 -4.42 10.64
C PRO A 54 14.69 -3.56 9.58
N LEU A 55 15.34 -2.47 9.20
CA LEU A 55 14.80 -1.48 8.27
C LEU A 55 14.81 -2.01 6.85
N VAL A 56 15.76 -2.88 6.52
CA VAL A 56 15.81 -3.60 5.24
C VAL A 56 14.69 -4.64 5.14
N VAL A 57 14.45 -5.42 6.21
CA VAL A 57 13.29 -6.32 6.29
C VAL A 57 11.99 -5.53 6.18
N ALA A 58 11.87 -4.42 6.92
CA ALA A 58 10.71 -3.55 6.87
C ALA A 58 10.44 -3.00 5.47
N ALA A 59 11.44 -2.40 4.84
CA ALA A 59 11.33 -1.83 3.50
C ALA A 59 10.96 -2.90 2.47
N GLY A 60 11.51 -4.12 2.58
CA GLY A 60 11.20 -5.16 1.61
C GLY A 60 9.89 -5.89 1.84
N LEU A 61 9.42 -6.03 3.08
CA LEU A 61 8.12 -6.65 3.37
C LEU A 61 6.95 -5.72 3.01
N ILE A 62 7.12 -4.40 3.06
CA ILE A 62 6.13 -3.45 2.54
C ILE A 62 5.81 -3.76 1.06
N MET A 63 6.78 -4.23 0.28
CA MET A 63 6.59 -4.60 -1.13
C MET A 63 5.70 -5.85 -1.30
N PHE A 64 5.69 -6.76 -0.32
CA PHE A 64 4.88 -7.97 -0.39
C PHE A 64 3.48 -7.78 0.18
N LEU A 65 3.23 -6.67 0.86
CA LEU A 65 1.98 -6.49 1.55
C LEU A 65 0.81 -6.35 0.56
N PRO A 66 -0.22 -7.20 0.64
CA PRO A 66 -1.35 -7.18 -0.29
C PRO A 66 -2.37 -6.07 0.06
N THR A 67 -1.91 -4.87 0.38
CA THR A 67 -2.74 -3.74 0.84
C THR A 67 -3.74 -3.29 -0.21
N SER A 68 -3.35 -3.25 -1.49
CA SER A 68 -4.26 -2.92 -2.59
C SER A 68 -5.41 -3.93 -2.75
N ARG A 69 -5.11 -5.23 -2.55
CA ARG A 69 -6.13 -6.30 -2.54
C ARG A 69 -7.09 -6.14 -1.36
N LEU A 70 -6.56 -5.76 -0.19
CA LEU A 70 -7.37 -5.52 1.00
C LEU A 70 -8.31 -4.31 0.83
N VAL A 71 -7.80 -3.19 0.29
CA VAL A 71 -8.61 -2.01 -0.05
C VAL A 71 -9.71 -2.38 -1.04
N GLY A 72 -9.38 -3.15 -2.08
CA GLY A 72 -10.36 -3.66 -3.04
C GLY A 72 -11.43 -4.55 -2.40
N ALA A 73 -11.06 -5.41 -1.44
CA ALA A 73 -12.01 -6.24 -0.71
C ALA A 73 -13.00 -5.40 0.12
N VAL A 74 -12.51 -4.35 0.77
CA VAL A 74 -13.38 -3.42 1.52
C VAL A 74 -14.27 -2.63 0.57
N GLN A 75 -13.76 -2.16 -0.57
CA GLN A 75 -14.59 -1.50 -1.58
C GLN A 75 -15.68 -2.42 -2.10
N ASP A 76 -15.37 -3.69 -2.40
CA ASP A 76 -16.36 -4.67 -2.83
C ASP A 76 -17.44 -4.88 -1.77
N ALA A 77 -17.06 -4.95 -0.49
CA ALA A 77 -18.00 -5.07 0.61
C ALA A 77 -18.93 -3.84 0.71
N ILE A 78 -18.37 -2.63 0.59
CA ILE A 78 -19.14 -1.37 0.61
C ILE A 78 -20.11 -1.30 -0.59
N ASN A 79 -19.66 -1.75 -1.77
CA ASN A 79 -20.44 -1.69 -3.01
C ASN A 79 -21.46 -2.84 -3.15
N GLY A 80 -21.63 -3.69 -2.14
CA GLY A 80 -22.65 -4.75 -2.15
C GLY A 80 -22.23 -6.06 -2.81
N PHE A 81 -20.93 -6.36 -2.91
CA PHE A 81 -20.38 -7.62 -3.43
C PHE A 81 -19.75 -8.50 -2.33
N PRO A 82 -20.53 -9.02 -1.37
CA PRO A 82 -20.00 -9.67 -0.16
C PRO A 82 -19.25 -10.97 -0.43
N VAL A 83 -19.67 -11.78 -1.42
CA VAL A 83 -18.99 -13.04 -1.76
C VAL A 83 -17.60 -12.78 -2.35
N THR A 84 -17.50 -11.79 -3.24
CA THR A 84 -16.21 -11.34 -3.80
C THR A 84 -15.31 -10.78 -2.71
N ALA A 85 -15.85 -9.93 -1.83
CA ALA A 85 -15.13 -9.37 -0.70
C ALA A 85 -14.60 -10.47 0.22
N ALA A 86 -15.44 -11.42 0.62
CA ALA A 86 -15.05 -12.56 1.46
C ALA A 86 -13.91 -13.38 0.83
N GLY A 87 -14.03 -13.71 -0.47
CA GLY A 87 -12.97 -14.41 -1.20
C GLY A 87 -11.65 -13.63 -1.25
N ARG A 88 -11.72 -12.30 -1.43
CA ARG A 88 -10.53 -11.42 -1.37
C ARG A 88 -9.95 -11.33 0.04
N PHE A 89 -10.77 -11.25 1.09
CA PHE A 89 -10.29 -11.26 2.46
C PHE A 89 -9.57 -12.57 2.81
N VAL A 90 -10.15 -13.72 2.47
CA VAL A 90 -9.53 -15.04 2.71
C VAL A 90 -8.21 -15.17 1.94
N SER A 91 -8.20 -14.87 0.64
CA SER A 91 -6.97 -14.97 -0.17
C SER A 91 -5.87 -13.99 0.26
N THR A 92 -6.26 -12.81 0.73
CA THR A 92 -5.35 -11.80 1.28
C THR A 92 -4.82 -12.25 2.65
N GLY A 93 -5.69 -12.79 3.51
CA GLY A 93 -5.32 -13.38 4.80
C GLY A 93 -4.33 -14.53 4.64
N MET A 94 -4.55 -15.44 3.69
CA MET A 94 -3.60 -16.50 3.36
C MET A 94 -2.24 -15.95 2.90
N SER A 95 -2.23 -14.81 2.18
CA SER A 95 -0.97 -14.16 1.79
C SER A 95 -0.22 -13.62 3.01
N PHE A 96 -0.95 -13.00 3.97
CA PHE A 96 -0.39 -12.54 5.24
C PHE A 96 0.15 -13.69 6.11
N LEU A 97 -0.59 -14.79 6.23
CA LEU A 97 -0.12 -15.98 6.96
C LEU A 97 1.16 -16.55 6.35
N GLY A 98 1.24 -16.58 5.02
CA GLY A 98 2.47 -16.94 4.31
C GLY A 98 3.63 -16.03 4.71
N LEU A 99 3.45 -14.70 4.70
CA LEU A 99 4.47 -13.75 5.15
C LEU A 99 4.93 -14.01 6.59
N VAL A 100 3.99 -14.18 7.52
CA VAL A 100 4.27 -14.44 8.93
C VAL A 100 5.11 -15.71 9.11
N ILE A 101 4.72 -16.80 8.46
CA ILE A 101 5.43 -18.08 8.52
C ILE A 101 6.82 -17.97 7.88
N GLY A 102 6.92 -17.27 6.74
CA GLY A 102 8.19 -16.99 6.09
C GLY A 102 9.18 -16.27 7.02
N ILE A 103 8.75 -15.18 7.64
CA ILE A 103 9.58 -14.39 8.56
C ILE A 103 9.98 -15.24 9.77
N ALA A 104 9.02 -15.88 10.44
CA ALA A 104 9.28 -16.72 11.61
C ALA A 104 10.27 -17.85 11.29
N SER A 105 10.13 -18.49 10.13
CA SER A 105 11.03 -19.57 9.71
C SER A 105 12.47 -19.07 9.46
N ALA A 106 12.63 -17.90 8.84
CA ALA A 106 13.94 -17.31 8.60
C ALA A 106 14.64 -16.88 9.89
N VAL A 107 13.90 -16.28 10.84
CA VAL A 107 14.45 -15.89 12.15
C VAL A 107 14.91 -17.12 12.93
N ASN A 108 14.08 -18.17 12.98
CA ASN A 108 14.46 -19.43 13.62
C ASN A 108 15.67 -20.09 12.95
N ALA A 109 15.71 -20.13 11.61
CA ALA A 109 16.86 -20.66 10.88
C ALA A 109 18.16 -19.96 11.26
N ILE A 110 18.14 -18.62 11.39
CA ILE A 110 19.33 -17.85 11.76
C ILE A 110 19.74 -18.08 13.21
N SER A 111 18.79 -18.22 14.14
CA SER A 111 19.13 -18.58 15.52
C SER A 111 19.83 -19.94 15.63
N LEU A 112 19.51 -20.89 14.75
CA LEU A 112 20.19 -22.20 14.70
C LEU A 112 21.64 -22.09 14.20
N PHE A 113 21.93 -21.10 13.35
CA PHE A 113 23.29 -20.82 12.85
C PHE A 113 24.06 -19.81 13.72
N GLY A 114 23.57 -19.49 14.91
CA GLY A 114 24.23 -18.56 15.84
C GLY A 114 24.27 -17.10 15.36
N GLY A 115 23.35 -16.71 14.47
CA GLY A 115 23.30 -15.34 13.95
C GLY A 115 22.73 -14.34 14.95
N PRO A 116 22.98 -13.03 14.72
CA PRO A 116 22.56 -11.96 15.63
C PRO A 116 21.04 -11.89 15.77
N ILE A 117 20.58 -11.62 17.01
CA ILE A 117 19.18 -11.35 17.32
C ILE A 117 18.83 -9.98 16.72
N LEU A 118 17.74 -9.90 15.97
CA LEU A 118 17.25 -8.64 15.42
C LEU A 118 16.77 -7.74 16.56
N ASP A 119 17.56 -6.75 16.94
CA ASP A 119 17.13 -5.70 17.86
C ASP A 119 16.63 -4.50 17.05
N ILE A 120 15.32 -4.22 17.15
CA ILE A 120 14.58 -3.30 16.27
C ILE A 120 14.13 -2.06 17.03
N GLU A 121 14.38 -1.99 18.35
CA GLU A 121 14.13 -0.80 19.17
C GLU A 121 14.78 0.47 18.58
N GLN A 122 15.83 0.33 17.77
CA GLN A 122 16.50 1.43 17.06
C GLN A 122 15.79 1.95 15.81
N THR A 123 14.68 1.35 15.36
CA THR A 123 14.02 1.72 14.10
C THR A 123 13.02 2.86 14.31
N ARG A 124 13.53 4.02 14.72
CA ARG A 124 12.79 5.28 14.54
C ARG A 124 12.65 5.52 13.04
N PHE A 125 11.47 5.21 12.50
CA PHE A 125 11.04 5.78 11.23
C PHE A 125 10.74 7.26 11.50
N ASP A 126 11.79 8.08 11.52
CA ASP A 126 11.59 9.52 11.53
C ASP A 126 10.82 9.88 10.27
N LEU A 127 9.66 10.51 10.45
CA LEU A 127 8.87 10.94 9.31
C LEU A 127 9.71 11.98 8.55
N PRO A 128 10.03 11.75 7.27
CA PRO A 128 10.73 12.73 6.48
C PRO A 128 9.90 14.00 6.37
N SER A 129 10.55 15.12 6.01
CA SER A 129 9.84 16.39 5.84
C SER A 129 8.61 16.21 4.92
N PRO A 130 7.49 16.92 5.15
CA PRO A 130 6.28 16.76 4.35
C PRO A 130 6.51 16.88 2.83
N LEU A 131 7.46 17.74 2.43
CA LEU A 131 7.86 17.91 1.03
C LEU A 131 8.57 16.67 0.50
N THR A 132 9.55 16.15 1.24
CA THR A 132 10.27 14.93 0.87
C THR A 132 9.30 13.76 0.73
N PHE A 133 8.40 13.58 1.71
CA PHE A 133 7.36 12.56 1.67
C PHE A 133 6.50 12.68 0.41
N SER A 134 6.01 13.88 0.11
CA SER A 134 5.15 14.14 -1.06
C SER A 134 5.86 13.82 -2.38
N VAL A 135 7.13 14.20 -2.54
CA VAL A 135 7.90 13.92 -3.75
C VAL A 135 8.08 12.42 -3.96
N PHE A 136 8.46 11.68 -2.91
CA PHE A 136 8.60 10.22 -3.00
C PHE A 136 7.26 9.53 -3.30
N MET A 137 6.16 10.01 -2.75
CA MET A 137 4.84 9.44 -3.00
C MET A 137 4.30 9.73 -4.40
N LEU A 138 4.60 10.90 -4.97
CA LEU A 138 4.34 11.20 -6.37
C LEU A 138 5.17 10.31 -7.29
N ALA A 139 6.47 10.15 -7.00
CA ALA A 139 7.35 9.27 -7.75
C ALA A 139 6.85 7.82 -7.71
N ALA A 140 6.51 7.31 -6.52
CA ALA A 140 5.96 5.97 -6.34
C ALA A 140 4.67 5.77 -7.16
N THR A 141 3.79 6.76 -7.19
CA THR A 141 2.54 6.72 -7.97
C THR A 141 2.81 6.64 -9.48
N VAL A 142 3.78 7.42 -9.98
CA VAL A 142 4.19 7.38 -11.39
C VAL A 142 4.80 6.02 -11.74
N THR A 143 5.73 5.51 -10.92
CA THR A 143 6.35 4.19 -11.13
C THR A 143 5.31 3.07 -11.12
N PHE A 144 4.33 3.14 -10.21
CA PHE A 144 3.24 2.17 -10.16
C PHE A 144 2.36 2.22 -11.41
N ALA A 145 2.03 3.42 -11.91
CA ALA A 145 1.27 3.59 -13.14
C ALA A 145 2.00 3.12 -14.40
N ILE A 146 3.33 3.28 -14.45
CA ILE A 146 4.19 2.72 -15.50
C ILE A 146 4.15 1.19 -15.45
N THR A 147 4.20 0.60 -14.27
CA THR A 147 4.09 -0.86 -14.08
C THR A 147 2.74 -1.39 -14.59
N LEU A 148 1.68 -0.59 -14.47
CA LEU A 148 0.35 -0.88 -15.02
C LEU A 148 0.21 -0.53 -16.51
N HIS A 149 1.29 -0.20 -17.22
CA HIS A 149 1.30 0.10 -18.65
C HIS A 149 0.35 1.24 -19.04
N THR A 150 0.23 2.24 -18.18
CA THR A 150 -0.62 3.42 -18.43
C THR A 150 0.00 4.33 -19.50
N LYS A 151 -0.79 4.78 -20.49
CA LYS A 151 -0.32 5.72 -21.53
C LYS A 151 0.22 7.02 -20.90
N LEU A 152 1.32 7.55 -21.44
CA LEU A 152 1.99 8.77 -20.93
C LEU A 152 1.03 9.97 -20.75
N VAL A 153 0.10 10.16 -21.69
CA VAL A 153 -0.90 11.25 -21.63
C VAL A 153 -1.78 11.18 -20.37
N LYS A 154 -2.03 9.97 -19.85
CA LYS A 154 -2.83 9.77 -18.63
C LYS A 154 -2.02 9.98 -17.35
N LEU A 155 -0.68 9.93 -17.41
CA LEU A 155 0.18 10.13 -16.24
C LEU A 155 0.08 11.56 -15.71
N GLY A 156 -0.05 12.58 -16.58
CA GLY A 156 -0.22 13.97 -16.14
C GLY A 156 -1.45 14.15 -15.26
N TRP A 157 -2.59 13.60 -15.68
CA TRP A 157 -3.83 13.62 -14.90
C TRP A 157 -3.69 12.85 -13.58
N LEU A 158 -3.02 11.71 -13.59
CA LEU A 158 -2.77 10.93 -12.39
C LEU A 158 -1.93 11.72 -11.36
N VAL A 159 -0.89 12.42 -11.81
CA VAL A 159 -0.05 13.26 -10.94
C VAL A 159 -0.88 14.39 -10.35
N LEU A 160 -1.77 15.03 -11.12
CA LEU A 160 -2.67 16.06 -10.61
C LEU A 160 -3.62 15.52 -9.53
N ILE A 161 -4.24 14.36 -9.76
CA ILE A 161 -5.11 13.69 -8.78
C ILE A 161 -4.33 13.42 -7.49
N THR A 162 -3.14 12.84 -7.61
CA THR A 162 -2.32 12.46 -6.44
C THR A 162 -1.83 13.69 -5.68
N CYS A 163 -1.40 14.74 -6.41
CA CYS A 163 -0.98 16.00 -5.82
C CYS A 163 -2.13 16.66 -5.04
N SER A 164 -3.32 16.73 -5.62
CA SER A 164 -4.50 17.29 -4.94
C SER A 164 -4.83 16.52 -3.65
N ALA A 165 -4.72 15.20 -3.67
CA ALA A 165 -4.96 14.36 -2.50
C ALA A 165 -3.89 14.54 -1.41
N LEU A 166 -2.61 14.68 -1.79
CA LEU A 166 -1.52 15.00 -0.87
C LEU A 166 -1.74 16.38 -0.22
N VAL A 167 -2.14 17.38 -0.99
CA VAL A 167 -2.48 18.71 -0.47
C VAL A 167 -3.63 18.60 0.54
N THR A 168 -4.70 17.88 0.21
CA THR A 168 -5.82 17.66 1.16
C THR A 168 -5.37 16.94 2.43
N TYR A 169 -4.54 15.91 2.29
CA TYR A 169 -4.00 15.15 3.42
C TYR A 169 -3.19 16.04 4.37
N HIS A 170 -2.24 16.82 3.83
CA HIS A 170 -1.40 17.71 4.62
C HIS A 170 -2.16 18.90 5.19
N LEU A 171 -3.05 19.52 4.41
CA LEU A 171 -3.88 20.64 4.86
C LEU A 171 -4.77 20.23 6.04
N TYR A 172 -5.44 19.08 5.94
CA TYR A 172 -6.27 18.60 7.04
C TYR A 172 -5.43 18.31 8.30
N THR A 173 -4.28 17.66 8.12
CA THR A 173 -3.36 17.36 9.22
C THR A 173 -2.83 18.65 9.88
N TYR A 174 -2.60 19.71 9.10
CA TYR A 174 -2.18 21.01 9.62
C TYR A 174 -3.29 21.72 10.40
N LEU A 175 -4.54 21.66 9.92
CA LEU A 175 -5.67 22.36 10.54
C LEU A 175 -6.19 21.69 11.81
N VAL A 176 -6.27 20.35 11.82
CA VAL A 176 -6.88 19.58 12.92
C VAL A 176 -5.83 18.96 13.84
N GLY A 177 -4.58 18.88 13.39
CA GLY A 177 -3.48 18.25 14.13
C GLY A 177 -3.28 16.78 13.76
N VAL A 178 -2.16 16.24 14.22
CA VAL A 178 -1.71 14.85 13.94
C VAL A 178 -2.60 13.81 14.60
N ASP A 179 -3.27 14.17 15.71
CA ASP A 179 -4.18 13.30 16.47
C ASP A 179 -5.61 13.25 15.90
N SER A 180 -5.84 13.83 14.72
CA SER A 180 -7.15 13.88 14.03
C SER A 180 -7.68 12.53 13.52
N GLY A 181 -7.06 11.42 13.94
CA GLY A 181 -7.51 10.07 13.66
C GLY A 181 -7.24 9.64 12.21
N ARG A 182 -8.30 9.29 11.47
CA ARG A 182 -8.22 8.75 10.07
C ARG A 182 -8.96 9.59 9.05
N ALA A 183 -9.44 10.75 9.46
CA ALA A 183 -10.16 11.67 8.60
C ALA A 183 -9.27 12.25 7.48
N ASN A 184 -7.97 12.47 7.74
CA ASN A 184 -7.01 12.88 6.71
C ASN A 184 -6.98 11.91 5.52
N THR A 185 -6.96 10.60 5.81
CA THR A 185 -6.95 9.52 4.83
C THR A 185 -8.28 9.44 4.10
N ALA A 186 -9.40 9.52 4.84
CA ALA A 186 -10.73 9.48 4.25
C ALA A 186 -10.98 10.65 3.29
N LEU A 187 -10.58 11.87 3.67
CA LEU A 187 -10.73 13.07 2.84
C LEU A 187 -9.81 13.04 1.62
N ALA A 188 -8.55 12.64 1.79
CA ALA A 188 -7.65 12.47 0.65
C ALA A 188 -8.18 11.41 -0.33
N ALA A 189 -8.66 10.27 0.17
CA ALA A 189 -9.28 9.23 -0.64
C ALA A 189 -10.56 9.69 -1.33
N LEU A 190 -11.37 10.54 -0.67
CA LEU A 190 -12.54 11.18 -1.27
C LEU A 190 -12.17 12.04 -2.46
N ILE A 191 -11.15 12.89 -2.34
CA ILE A 191 -10.66 13.70 -3.46
C ILE A 191 -10.13 12.83 -4.59
N ILE A 192 -9.41 11.75 -4.28
CA ILE A 192 -8.98 10.76 -5.29
C ILE A 192 -10.21 10.17 -5.99
N GLY A 193 -11.23 9.74 -5.24
CA GLY A 193 -12.47 9.18 -5.76
C GLY A 193 -13.19 10.14 -6.70
N MET A 194 -13.35 11.41 -6.28
CA MET A 194 -14.00 12.45 -7.08
C MET A 194 -13.24 12.73 -8.38
N LEU A 195 -11.95 13.06 -8.28
CA LEU A 195 -11.17 13.50 -9.45
C LEU A 195 -10.88 12.34 -10.41
N SER A 196 -10.62 11.13 -9.89
CA SER A 196 -10.46 9.95 -10.74
C SER A 196 -11.71 9.66 -11.56
N THR A 197 -12.90 9.84 -10.97
CA THR A 197 -14.19 9.65 -11.65
C THR A 197 -14.42 10.72 -12.71
N TYR A 198 -14.13 11.98 -12.39
CA TYR A 198 -14.25 13.08 -13.33
C TYR A 198 -13.33 12.91 -14.55
N VAL A 199 -12.06 12.58 -14.32
CA VAL A 199 -11.07 12.35 -15.38
C VAL A 199 -11.42 11.10 -16.19
N ALA A 200 -11.87 10.02 -15.54
CA ALA A 200 -12.35 8.81 -16.18
C ALA A 200 -13.50 9.08 -17.15
N TYR A 201 -14.48 9.89 -16.72
CA TYR A 201 -15.58 10.37 -17.57
C TYR A 201 -15.06 11.17 -18.77
N ARG A 202 -14.17 12.16 -18.56
CA ARG A 202 -13.63 13.00 -19.64
C ARG A 202 -12.80 12.21 -20.66
N LEU A 203 -12.01 11.24 -20.20
CA LEU A 203 -11.07 10.49 -21.03
C LEU A 203 -11.60 9.13 -21.51
N HIS A 204 -12.88 8.82 -21.25
CA HIS A 204 -13.51 7.54 -21.60
C HIS A 204 -12.66 6.34 -21.18
N ALA A 205 -12.16 6.38 -19.95
CA ALA A 205 -11.27 5.37 -19.40
C ALA A 205 -11.82 4.82 -18.09
N PRO A 206 -11.52 3.56 -17.72
CA PRO A 206 -11.93 3.02 -16.43
C PRO A 206 -11.36 3.84 -15.27
N GLN A 207 -12.17 4.14 -14.24
CA GLN A 207 -11.74 4.88 -13.04
C GLN A 207 -10.56 4.21 -12.33
N ALA A 208 -10.49 2.87 -12.37
CA ALA A 208 -9.40 2.08 -11.80
C ALA A 208 -8.01 2.48 -12.31
N VAL A 209 -7.91 3.00 -13.54
CA VAL A 209 -6.64 3.47 -14.13
C VAL A 209 -6.04 4.65 -13.36
N PHE A 210 -6.89 5.47 -12.75
CA PHE A 210 -6.46 6.67 -12.00
C PHE A 210 -6.50 6.45 -10.49
N SER A 211 -7.56 5.83 -9.98
CA SER A 211 -7.77 5.66 -8.54
C SER A 211 -6.75 4.71 -7.91
N ILE A 212 -6.47 3.55 -8.50
CA ILE A 212 -5.58 2.55 -7.89
C ILE A 212 -4.15 3.10 -7.71
N PRO A 213 -3.49 3.69 -8.73
CA PRO A 213 -2.17 4.26 -8.52
C PRO A 213 -2.17 5.44 -7.54
N ALA A 214 -3.18 6.31 -7.60
CA ALA A 214 -3.25 7.48 -6.71
C ALA A 214 -3.46 7.09 -5.24
N LEU A 215 -4.14 5.98 -4.96
CA LEU A 215 -4.31 5.46 -3.58
C LEU A 215 -3.01 4.92 -2.97
N THR A 216 -1.96 4.68 -3.77
CA THR A 216 -0.72 4.03 -3.33
C THR A 216 -0.07 4.73 -2.15
N PHE A 217 -0.10 6.07 -2.10
CA PHE A 217 0.53 6.81 -1.00
C PHE A 217 -0.21 6.70 0.34
N LEU A 218 -1.50 6.39 0.31
CA LEU A 218 -2.32 6.22 1.51
C LEU A 218 -2.20 4.81 2.09
N LEU A 219 -1.55 3.87 1.39
CA LEU A 219 -1.54 2.46 1.77
C LEU A 219 -0.84 2.29 3.13
N PRO A 220 -1.48 1.63 4.12
CA PRO A 220 -0.92 1.46 5.46
C PRO A 220 0.12 0.33 5.54
N GLY A 221 1.03 0.25 4.56
CA GLY A 221 2.04 -0.79 4.47
C GLY A 221 2.92 -0.87 5.72
N LEU A 222 3.38 0.30 6.19
CA LEU A 222 4.22 0.39 7.38
C LEU A 222 3.49 -0.01 8.66
N SER A 223 2.21 0.33 8.80
CA SER A 223 1.41 -0.02 10.01
C SER A 223 1.19 -1.53 10.11
N PHE A 224 0.86 -2.16 8.98
CA PHE A 224 0.73 -3.62 8.94
C PHE A 224 2.07 -4.31 9.20
N PHE A 225 3.15 -3.83 8.58
CA PHE A 225 4.48 -4.39 8.85
C PHE A 225 4.83 -4.29 10.33
N ARG A 226 4.72 -3.09 10.91
CA ARG A 226 5.04 -2.84 12.33
C ARG A 226 4.22 -3.74 13.24
N GLY A 227 2.93 -3.88 13.00
CA GLY A 227 2.09 -4.73 13.82
C GLY A 227 2.45 -6.22 13.72
N MET A 228 2.74 -6.74 12.51
CA MET A 228 3.15 -8.13 12.35
C MET A 228 4.49 -8.38 13.02
N TYR A 229 5.42 -7.47 12.83
CA TYR A 229 6.76 -7.54 13.40
C TYR A 229 6.72 -7.57 14.93
N LEU A 230 5.97 -6.65 15.54
CA LEU A 230 5.76 -6.62 16.99
C LEU A 230 5.15 -7.91 17.53
N LEU A 231 4.24 -8.52 16.78
CA LEU A 231 3.59 -9.77 17.17
C LEU A 231 4.51 -11.00 17.05
N THR A 232 5.37 -11.04 16.04
CA THR A 232 6.12 -12.27 15.68
C THR A 232 7.54 -12.29 16.19
N VAL A 233 8.21 -11.14 16.29
CA VAL A 233 9.63 -11.05 16.63
C VAL A 233 9.83 -10.48 18.02
N GLU A 234 9.27 -9.30 18.31
CA GLU A 234 9.37 -8.69 19.65
C GLU A 234 8.41 -9.29 20.68
N THR A 235 7.45 -10.12 20.24
CA THR A 235 6.39 -10.70 21.09
C THR A 235 5.58 -9.67 21.88
N ASN A 236 5.54 -8.42 21.41
CA ASN A 236 4.80 -7.32 22.01
C ASN A 236 3.36 -7.26 21.46
N VAL A 237 2.49 -8.05 22.08
CA VAL A 237 1.12 -8.28 21.58
C VAL A 237 0.27 -7.01 21.58
N VAL A 238 0.38 -6.17 22.61
CA VAL A 238 -0.47 -4.98 22.78
C VAL A 238 -0.20 -3.96 21.67
N TRP A 239 1.06 -3.55 21.49
CA TRP A 239 1.43 -2.59 20.45
C TRP A 239 1.28 -3.18 19.04
N GLY A 240 1.47 -4.49 18.90
CA GLY A 240 1.25 -5.22 17.66
C GLY A 240 -0.20 -5.16 17.19
N ILE A 241 -1.15 -5.51 18.07
CA ILE A 241 -2.59 -5.42 17.80
C ILE A 241 -3.01 -3.98 17.54
N GLN A 242 -2.52 -3.01 18.32
CA GLN A 242 -2.84 -1.59 18.09
C GLN A 242 -2.40 -1.12 16.69
N SER A 243 -1.23 -1.55 16.23
CA SER A 243 -0.73 -1.25 14.88
C SER A 243 -1.57 -1.91 13.79
N MET A 244 -2.03 -3.15 14.02
CA MET A 244 -2.97 -3.86 13.14
C MET A 244 -4.31 -3.13 13.01
N ILE A 245 -4.93 -2.79 14.14
CA ILE A 245 -6.19 -2.02 14.18
C ILE A 245 -6.01 -0.70 13.44
N SER A 246 -4.89 -0.01 13.69
CA SER A 246 -4.55 1.22 12.99
C SER A 246 -4.52 1.03 11.47
N ALA A 247 -3.85 -0.02 10.99
CA ALA A 247 -3.75 -0.32 9.57
C ALA A 247 -5.13 -0.62 8.94
N VAL A 248 -5.94 -1.45 9.58
CA VAL A 248 -7.30 -1.77 9.12
C VAL A 248 -8.18 -0.53 9.07
N SER A 249 -8.12 0.33 10.09
CA SER A 249 -8.87 1.59 10.12
C SER A 249 -8.47 2.53 8.97
N ILE A 250 -7.20 2.58 8.59
CA ILE A 250 -6.74 3.35 7.41
C ILE A 250 -7.34 2.75 6.13
N VAL A 251 -7.34 1.43 5.98
CA VAL A 251 -7.94 0.77 4.80
C VAL A 251 -9.44 1.05 4.69
N ILE A 252 -10.17 0.97 5.80
CA ILE A 252 -11.61 1.26 5.81
C ILE A 252 -11.87 2.72 5.48
N ALA A 253 -11.15 3.65 6.13
CA ALA A 253 -11.27 5.08 5.86
C ALA A 253 -10.98 5.41 4.38
N MET A 254 -9.94 4.81 3.82
CA MET A 254 -9.56 4.96 2.42
C MET A 254 -10.63 4.40 1.47
N ALA A 255 -11.11 3.17 1.71
CA ALA A 255 -12.12 2.53 0.89
C ALA A 255 -13.46 3.27 0.95
N ALA A 256 -13.88 3.73 2.13
CA ALA A 256 -15.06 4.56 2.28
C ALA A 256 -14.92 5.90 1.56
N GLY A 257 -13.79 6.58 1.74
CA GLY A 257 -13.52 7.87 1.10
C GLY A 257 -13.57 7.78 -0.43
N VAL A 258 -12.82 6.86 -1.03
CA VAL A 258 -12.77 6.73 -2.49
C VAL A 258 -14.12 6.32 -3.10
N THR A 259 -14.85 5.42 -2.43
CA THR A 259 -16.19 5.01 -2.87
C THR A 259 -17.18 6.17 -2.77
N LEU A 260 -17.19 6.90 -1.65
CA LEU A 260 -18.04 8.08 -1.47
C LEU A 260 -17.73 9.16 -2.52
N GLY A 261 -16.46 9.45 -2.75
CA GLY A 261 -16.03 10.43 -3.75
C GLY A 261 -16.43 10.05 -5.17
N ASN A 262 -16.38 8.75 -5.50
CA ASN A 262 -16.88 8.22 -6.77
C ASN A 262 -18.39 8.48 -6.93
N TYR A 263 -19.22 8.06 -5.95
CA TYR A 263 -20.67 8.28 -6.01
C TYR A 263 -21.05 9.76 -6.08
N LEU A 264 -20.39 10.61 -5.29
CA LEU A 264 -20.64 12.04 -5.30
C LEU A 264 -20.33 12.66 -6.68
N MET A 265 -19.20 12.31 -7.29
CA MET A 265 -18.87 12.82 -8.62
C MET A 265 -19.80 12.28 -9.70
N GLN A 266 -20.20 10.99 -9.64
CA GLN A 266 -21.19 10.45 -10.57
C GLN A 266 -22.52 11.20 -10.48
N TYR A 267 -23.00 11.48 -9.27
CA TYR A 267 -24.20 12.27 -9.04
C TYR A 267 -24.08 13.69 -9.64
N LEU A 268 -22.95 14.37 -9.41
CA LEU A 268 -22.70 15.70 -9.97
C LEU A 268 -22.64 15.68 -11.50
N LEU A 269 -21.97 14.69 -12.09
CA LEU A 269 -21.90 14.54 -13.53
C LEU A 269 -23.27 14.28 -14.15
N GLN A 270 -24.08 13.40 -13.55
CA GLN A 270 -25.44 13.13 -14.04
C GLN A 270 -26.36 14.37 -13.96
N ARG A 271 -26.19 15.22 -12.94
CA ARG A 271 -27.03 16.39 -12.72
C ARG A 271 -26.61 17.61 -13.55
N PHE A 272 -25.32 17.78 -13.81
CA PHE A 272 -24.78 19.00 -14.42
C PHE A 272 -24.12 18.78 -15.80
N ALA A 273 -23.84 17.55 -16.22
CA ALA A 273 -23.36 17.32 -17.58
C ALA A 273 -24.53 17.41 -18.55
N VAL A 274 -24.51 18.44 -19.41
CA VAL A 274 -25.45 18.56 -20.52
C VAL A 274 -25.29 17.34 -21.43
N PRO A 275 -26.36 16.59 -21.73
CA PRO A 275 -26.28 15.47 -22.66
C PRO A 275 -25.85 15.98 -24.03
N ARG A 276 -24.66 15.58 -24.48
CA ARG A 276 -24.06 16.03 -25.75
C ARG A 276 -24.79 15.52 -27.00
N ASN A 277 -25.87 14.75 -26.83
CA ASN A 277 -26.57 14.02 -27.88
C ASN A 277 -28.08 14.32 -27.97
N VAL A 278 -28.58 15.42 -27.42
CA VAL A 278 -29.94 15.87 -27.78
C VAL A 278 -29.81 16.76 -29.03
N PRO A 279 -30.30 16.35 -30.21
CA PRO A 279 -30.39 17.25 -31.35
C PRO A 279 -31.23 18.47 -30.95
N ALA A 280 -30.81 19.65 -31.39
CA ALA A 280 -31.34 20.95 -30.98
C ALA A 280 -32.82 21.22 -31.34
N GLU A 281 -33.58 20.19 -31.76
CA GLU A 281 -34.96 20.31 -32.24
C GLU A 281 -36.03 19.96 -31.19
N ALA A 282 -35.65 19.67 -29.93
CA ALA A 282 -36.62 19.36 -28.87
C ALA A 282 -36.80 20.51 -27.85
N ALA A 283 -36.46 21.73 -28.23
CA ALA A 283 -36.64 22.94 -27.42
C ALA A 283 -37.30 24.06 -28.22
N GLU A 284 -38.39 23.73 -28.92
CA GLU A 284 -39.45 24.67 -29.30
C GLU A 284 -40.81 24.16 -28.80
#